data_AF-A0A5W8C6Q8-F1
#
_entry.id   AF-A0A5W8C6Q8-F1
#
_cell.length_a   1.000
_cell.length_b   1.000
_cell.length_c   1.000
_cell.angle_alpha   90.00
_cell.angle_beta   90.00
_cell.angle_gamma   90.00
#
_symmetry.space_group_name_H-M   'P 1'
#
loop_
_entity.id
_entity.type
_entity.pdbx_description
1 polymer ?
#
loop_
_entity_poly.entity_id
_entity_poly.type
_entity_poly.pdbx_seq_one_letter_code
_entity_poly.pdbx_strand_id
1 'polypeptide(L)' 'MKTIDLGNNESVVYGVFPNNDGTFTAMTFTRSKTFKTEAGAQRWLTRNHCE' A
#
# COMPACT_ATOMS: atom_id res chain seq x y z
N MET A 1 2.64 -3.10 7.69
CA MET A 1 3.40 -3.06 6.43
C MET A 1 4.07 -4.41 6.25
N LYS A 2 4.00 -5.00 5.05
CA LYS A 2 4.68 -6.25 4.71
C LYS A 2 5.57 -6.00 3.50
N THR A 3 6.83 -6.42 3.58
CA THR A 3 7.80 -6.32 2.49
C THR A 3 8.23 -7.72 2.10
N ILE A 4 8.27 -8.00 0.81
CA ILE A 4 8.77 -9.25 0.26
C ILE A 4 10.00 -8.92 -0.58
N ASP A 5 11.13 -9.54 -0.28
CA ASP A 5 12.33 -9.51 -1.11
C ASP A 5 12.16 -10.53 -2.25
N LEU A 6 12.44 -10.11 -3.48
CA LEU A 6 12.29 -10.93 -4.68
C LEU A 6 13.58 -11.68 -5.07
N GLY A 7 14.69 -11.48 -4.36
CA GLY A 7 15.96 -12.18 -4.59
C GLY A 7 16.74 -11.70 -5.82
N ASN A 8 16.27 -10.63 -6.47
CA ASN A 8 16.89 -9.98 -7.63
C ASN A 8 17.27 -8.51 -7.31
N ASN A 9 17.47 -8.18 -6.03
CA ASN A 9 17.67 -6.82 -5.54
C ASN A 9 16.44 -5.90 -5.70
N GLU A 10 15.24 -6.47 -5.89
CA GLU A 10 13.97 -5.77 -5.85
C GLU A 10 13.15 -6.23 -4.64
N SER A 11 12.28 -5.34 -4.15
CA SER A 11 11.32 -5.68 -3.09
C SER A 11 9.93 -5.13 -3.41
N VAL A 12 8.89 -5.86 -3.01
CA VAL A 12 7.50 -5.43 -3.14
C VAL A 12 6.95 -5.14 -1.76
N VAL A 13 6.25 -4.00 -1.63
CA VAL A 13 5.70 -3.56 -0.34
C VAL A 13 4.18 -3.50 -0.36
N TYR A 14 3.59 -3.94 0.75
CA TYR A 14 2.17 -3.97 1.02
C TYR A 14 1.89 -3.09 2.25
N GLY A 15 1.00 -2.11 2.12
CA GLY A 15 0.68 -1.18 3.20
C GLY A 15 0.07 0.13 2.76
N VAL A 16 -0.20 1.00 3.73
CA VAL A 16 -0.52 2.41 3.51
C VAL A 16 0.73 3.24 3.76
N PHE A 17 1.02 4.18 2.86
CA PHE A 17 2.19 5.04 2.90
C PHE A 17 1.77 6.50 2.85
N PRO A 18 2.24 7.36 3.78
CA PRO A 18 2.04 8.80 3.67
C PRO A 18 2.90 9.37 2.55
N ASN A 19 2.35 10.33 1.79
CA ASN A 19 3.05 11.09 0.76
C ASN A 19 3.40 12.49 1.30
N ASN A 20 4.38 13.16 0.69
CA ASN A 20 4.83 14.50 1.11
C ASN A 20 3.78 15.61 0.91
N ASP A 21 2.72 15.35 0.14
CA ASP A 21 1.62 16.27 -0.14
C ASP A 21 0.43 16.12 0.82
N GLY A 22 0.56 15.28 1.86
CA GLY A 22 -0.48 15.01 2.84
C GLY A 22 -1.53 13.97 2.41
N THR A 23 -1.33 13.32 1.26
CA THR A 23 -2.15 12.17 0.84
C THR A 23 -1.56 10.83 1.29
N PHE A 24 -2.30 9.74 1.10
CA PHE A 24 -1.94 8.40 1.52
C PHE A 24 -2.09 7.40 0.37
N THR A 25 -1.02 6.69 0.05
CA THR A 25 -1.04 5.63 -0.98
C THR A 25 -1.23 4.28 -0.31
N ALA A 26 -2.35 3.61 -0.58
CA ALA A 26 -2.50 2.19 -0.25
C ALA A 26 -1.96 1.34 -1.39
N MET A 27 -1.14 0.34 -1.06
CA MET A 27 -0.51 -0.54 -2.03
C MET A 27 -0.67 -2.01 -1.60
N THR A 28 -1.15 -2.83 -2.53
CA THR A 28 -1.09 -4.29 -2.48
C THR A 28 0.00 -4.78 -3.43
N PHE A 29 0.21 -6.10 -3.53
CA PHE A 29 1.20 -6.66 -4.46
C PHE A 29 0.90 -6.39 -5.93
N THR A 30 -0.35 -6.09 -6.30
CA THR A 30 -0.79 -5.96 -7.70
C THR A 30 -1.58 -4.69 -7.98
N ARG A 31 -1.94 -3.90 -6.96
CA ARG A 31 -2.77 -2.70 -7.10
C ARG A 31 -2.28 -1.60 -6.17
N SER A 32 -2.46 -0.35 -6.56
CA SER A 32 -2.25 0.81 -5.69
C SER A 32 -3.34 1.86 -5.90
N LYS A 33 -3.59 2.67 -4.87
CA LYS A 33 -4.52 3.80 -4.95
C LYS A 33 -4.19 4.87 -3.91
N THR A 34 -4.28 6.14 -4.32
CA THR A 34 -4.07 7.31 -3.46
C THR A 34 -5.37 7.83 -2.86
N PHE A 35 -5.31 8.26 -1.60
CA PHE A 35 -6.43 8.76 -0.80
C PHE A 35 -6.06 10.05 -0.09
N LYS A 36 -7.05 10.90 0.16
CA LYS A 36 -6.86 12.11 0.99
C LYS A 36 -6.75 11.81 2.49
N THR A 37 -7.16 10.62 2.92
CA THR A 37 -7.19 10.24 4.34
C THR A 37 -6.60 8.85 4.54
N GLU A 38 -5.85 8.67 5.62
CA GLU A 38 -5.25 7.39 6.00
C GLU A 38 -6.32 6.32 6.20
N ALA A 39 -7.42 6.68 6.87
CA ALA A 39 -8.54 5.77 7.10
C ALA A 39 -9.18 5.26 5.80
N GLY A 40 -9.24 6.11 4.76
CA GLY A 40 -9.72 5.71 3.43
C GLY A 40 -8.78 4.71 2.76
N ALA A 41 -7.47 4.98 2.82
CA ALA A 41 -6.43 4.10 2.34
C ALA A 41 -6.46 2.74 3.04
N GLN A 42 -6.57 2.74 4.38
CA GLN A 42 -6.61 1.51 5.17
C GLN A 42 -7.84 0.66 4.86
N ARG A 43 -9.03 1.27 4.76
CA ARG A 43 -10.26 0.55 4.37
C ARG A 43 -10.17 -0.05 2.97
N TRP A 44 -9.59 0.69 2.02
CA TRP A 44 -9.37 0.15 0.68
C TRP A 44 -8.36 -0.98 0.68
N LEU A 45 -7.27 -0.86 1.43
CA LEU A 45 -6.24 -1.90 1.55
C LEU A 45 -6.83 -3.20 2.11
N THR A 46 -7.61 -3.12 3.19
CA THR A 46 -8.31 -4.28 3.78
C THR A 46 -9.28 -4.94 2.78
N ARG A 47 -10.04 -4.16 2.00
CA ARG A 47 -10.96 -4.69 0.99
C ARG A 47 -10.27 -5.35 -0.20
N ASN A 48 -9.05 -4.93 -0.52
CA ASN A 48 -8.29 -5.44 -1.66
C ASN A 48 -7.21 -6.44 -1.22
N HIS A 49 -7.21 -6.84 0.06
CA HIS A 49 -6.55 -8.03 0.52
C HIS A 49 -7.46 -9.22 0.17
N CYS A 50 -7.07 -10.04 -0.81
CA CYS A 50 -7.53 -11.42 -0.79
C CYS A 50 -6.75 -12.13 0.32
N GLU A 51 -7.45 -12.77 1.25
CA GLU A 51 -6.88 -13.93 1.94
C GLU A 51 -6.68 -15.07 0.94
#